data_AF-A0A4Q9RU52-F1
#
_entry.id   AF-A0A4Q9RU52-F1
#
_cell.length_a   1.000
_cell.length_b   1.000
_cell.length_c   1.000
_cell.angle_alpha   90.00
_cell.angle_beta   90.00
_cell.angle_gamma   90.00
#
_symmetry.space_group_name_H-M   'P 1'
#
loop_
_entity.id
_entity.type
_entity.pdbx_description
1 polymer ?
#
loop_
_entity_poly.entity_id
_entity_poly.type
_entity_poly.pdbx_seq_one_letter_code
_entity_poly.pdbx_strand_id
1 'polypeptide(L)'
;MRKKICYIAFLLVSVSFSQSTFESFLKPSDSLNLSRRNAVVIAESSLAGLTLIGLDRLWYADYPRSKFHTLNDNNEWLQMDKLGHVFTSYQLGRVGANVLNWSGVRKKDQLIYGSTLGFTFLTAVEVMDGFSEEWGFSWGDMIANATGTGLYVGQELLWQEQRIVLKYSFHQTKYAAQRPDKLGDGFFEEFLKDYNGQTYWLSANVHSFFKDSNFPKWLNVAIGYGGDGMLSGENESVNNSMISQNRIRQFYLSLDVDLSRIKTNSRFLRTIFDVFNVIKVPFPALEFTDKNGIKLHGIYF
;
A
#
# COMPACT_ATOMS: atom_id res chain seq x y z
N MET A 1 25.16 -32.20 38.52
CA MET A 1 24.81 -31.16 37.52
C MET A 1 25.42 -31.42 36.13
N ARG A 2 25.17 -32.59 35.50
CA ARG A 2 25.85 -32.96 34.23
C ARG A 2 24.95 -33.41 33.08
N LYS A 3 23.61 -33.27 33.21
CA LYS A 3 22.63 -33.75 32.20
C LYS A 3 21.84 -32.65 31.47
N LYS A 4 22.14 -31.36 31.70
CA LYS A 4 21.42 -30.24 31.06
C LYS A 4 22.19 -29.55 29.90
N ILE A 5 23.44 -29.93 29.64
CA ILE A 5 24.28 -29.28 28.61
C ILE A 5 24.04 -29.87 27.20
N CYS A 6 23.58 -31.13 27.08
CA CYS A 6 23.39 -31.76 25.75
C CYS A 6 22.17 -31.25 24.96
N TYR A 7 21.15 -30.66 25.61
CA TYR A 7 19.93 -30.23 24.90
C TYR A 7 20.09 -28.88 24.19
N ILE A 8 21.03 -28.03 24.63
CA ILE A 8 21.31 -26.74 23.98
C ILE A 8 22.08 -26.92 22.67
N ALA A 9 22.95 -27.94 22.60
CA ALA A 9 23.70 -28.25 21.38
C ALA A 9 22.80 -28.81 20.25
N PHE A 10 21.76 -29.58 20.59
CA PHE A 10 20.86 -30.18 19.58
C PHE A 10 19.89 -29.16 18.95
N LEU A 11 19.54 -28.09 19.68
CA LEU A 11 18.74 -26.97 19.19
C LEU A 11 19.53 -26.04 18.26
N LEU A 12 20.85 -25.88 18.45
CA LEU A 12 21.68 -25.04 17.57
C LEU A 12 21.98 -25.69 16.21
N VAL A 13 22.07 -27.02 16.16
CA VAL A 13 22.32 -27.76 14.90
C VAL A 13 21.09 -27.76 14.00
N SER A 14 19.88 -27.82 14.55
CA SER A 14 18.63 -27.84 13.77
C SER A 14 18.27 -26.47 13.16
N VAL A 15 18.69 -25.36 13.78
CA VAL A 15 18.52 -24.00 13.23
C VAL A 15 19.41 -23.78 12.00
N SER A 16 20.61 -24.36 11.97
CA SER A 16 21.59 -24.16 10.89
C SER A 16 21.17 -24.85 9.57
N PHE A 17 20.57 -26.05 9.65
CA PHE A 17 20.07 -26.76 8.45
C PHE A 17 18.79 -26.12 7.88
N SER A 18 17.89 -25.62 8.74
CA SER A 18 16.65 -24.96 8.33
C SER A 18 16.90 -23.61 7.62
N GLN A 19 17.93 -22.88 8.03
CA GLN A 19 18.29 -21.62 7.39
C GLN A 19 18.69 -21.80 5.93
N SER A 20 19.38 -22.89 5.58
CA SER A 20 19.80 -23.15 4.19
C SER A 20 18.63 -23.45 3.24
N THR A 21 17.63 -24.21 3.70
CA THR A 21 16.45 -24.57 2.89
C THR A 21 15.48 -23.40 2.77
N PHE A 22 15.30 -22.62 3.83
CA PHE A 22 14.49 -21.41 3.81
C PHE A 22 15.09 -20.30 2.94
N GLU A 23 16.40 -20.05 3.05
CA GLU A 23 17.11 -19.11 2.17
C GLU A 23 17.06 -19.56 0.70
N SER A 24 17.13 -20.87 0.44
CA SER A 24 16.92 -21.43 -0.91
C SER A 24 15.49 -21.23 -1.41
N PHE A 25 14.49 -21.42 -0.55
CA PHE A 25 13.08 -21.17 -0.87
C PHE A 25 12.84 -19.71 -1.29
N LEU A 26 13.41 -18.75 -0.55
CA LEU A 26 13.29 -17.31 -0.85
C LEU A 26 14.03 -16.88 -2.13
N LYS A 27 14.86 -17.72 -2.75
CA LYS A 27 15.42 -17.42 -4.08
C LYS A 27 14.30 -17.40 -5.12
N PRO A 28 14.24 -16.38 -5.98
CA PRO A 28 13.52 -16.50 -7.25
C PRO A 28 14.04 -17.70 -8.05
N SER A 29 13.12 -18.39 -8.72
CA SER A 29 13.46 -19.51 -9.61
C SER A 29 14.06 -18.98 -10.91
N ASP A 30 15.18 -19.56 -11.35
CA ASP A 30 15.87 -19.13 -12.58
C ASP A 30 15.09 -19.53 -13.85
N SER A 31 14.22 -20.53 -13.74
CA SER A 31 13.25 -20.96 -14.76
C SER A 31 11.86 -21.12 -14.17
N LEU A 32 10.84 -21.22 -15.02
CA LEU A 32 9.46 -21.42 -14.58
C LEU A 32 9.31 -22.64 -13.68
N ASN A 33 8.88 -22.42 -12.45
CA ASN A 33 8.52 -23.46 -11.50
C ASN A 33 6.99 -23.54 -11.40
N LEU A 34 6.41 -24.57 -12.02
CA LEU A 34 4.96 -24.72 -12.12
C LEU A 34 4.28 -24.86 -10.76
N SER A 35 4.89 -25.57 -9.82
CA SER A 35 4.32 -25.74 -8.47
C SER A 35 4.27 -24.40 -7.72
N ARG A 36 5.35 -23.60 -7.78
CA ARG A 36 5.38 -22.25 -7.19
C ARG A 36 4.36 -21.33 -7.85
N ARG A 37 4.30 -21.33 -9.19
CA ARG A 37 3.32 -20.52 -9.94
C ARG A 37 1.90 -20.89 -9.57
N ASN A 38 1.57 -22.19 -9.54
CA ASN A 38 0.23 -22.65 -9.20
C ASN A 38 -0.12 -22.28 -7.74
N ALA A 39 0.83 -22.39 -6.81
CA ALA A 39 0.63 -21.95 -5.44
C ALA A 39 0.34 -20.44 -5.36
N VAL A 40 1.08 -19.61 -6.11
CA VAL A 40 0.82 -18.17 -6.23
C VAL A 40 -0.59 -17.90 -6.76
N VAL A 41 -0.96 -18.49 -7.90
CA VAL A 41 -2.28 -18.28 -8.53
C VAL A 41 -3.43 -18.71 -7.61
N ILE A 42 -3.29 -19.86 -6.95
CA ILE A 42 -4.29 -20.35 -5.99
C ILE A 42 -4.38 -19.37 -4.81
N ALA A 43 -3.26 -18.96 -4.23
CA ALA A 43 -3.24 -18.05 -3.10
C ALA A 43 -3.85 -16.68 -3.44
N GLU A 44 -3.45 -16.07 -4.56
CA GLU A 44 -3.99 -14.80 -5.03
C GLU A 44 -5.51 -14.90 -5.29
N SER A 45 -5.97 -15.95 -5.98
CA SER A 45 -7.38 -16.14 -6.30
C SER A 45 -8.22 -16.40 -5.04
N SER A 46 -7.73 -17.24 -4.11
CA SER A 46 -8.41 -17.51 -2.84
C SER A 46 -8.47 -16.28 -1.96
N LEU A 47 -7.36 -15.53 -1.82
CA LEU A 47 -7.32 -14.31 -1.01
C LEU A 47 -8.22 -13.23 -1.60
N ALA A 48 -8.18 -13.01 -2.91
CA ALA A 48 -9.07 -12.05 -3.58
C ALA A 48 -10.54 -12.44 -3.39
N GLY A 49 -10.90 -13.69 -3.64
CA GLY A 49 -12.28 -14.17 -3.46
C GLY A 49 -12.78 -14.06 -2.02
N LEU A 50 -11.97 -14.47 -1.04
CA LEU A 50 -12.30 -14.34 0.39
C LEU A 50 -12.42 -12.88 0.82
N THR A 51 -11.57 -12.00 0.28
CA THR A 51 -11.62 -10.57 0.59
C THR A 51 -12.87 -9.92 0.01
N LEU A 52 -13.24 -10.22 -1.24
CA LEU A 52 -14.48 -9.72 -1.85
C LEU A 52 -15.72 -10.22 -1.09
N ILE A 53 -15.74 -11.48 -0.65
CA ILE A 53 -16.81 -12.01 0.20
C ILE A 53 -16.82 -11.29 1.56
N GLY A 54 -15.65 -11.04 2.15
CA GLY A 54 -15.52 -10.28 3.39
C GLY A 54 -16.06 -8.86 3.25
N LEU A 55 -15.69 -8.16 2.17
CA LEU A 55 -16.21 -6.83 1.84
C LEU A 55 -17.73 -6.86 1.66
N ASP A 56 -18.25 -7.81 0.88
CA ASP A 56 -19.70 -8.00 0.69
C ASP A 56 -20.46 -8.08 2.03
N ARG A 57 -19.89 -8.81 2.99
CA ARG A 57 -20.51 -9.06 4.30
C ARG A 57 -20.31 -7.95 5.32
N LEU A 58 -19.14 -7.32 5.34
CA LEU A 58 -18.77 -6.36 6.37
C LEU A 58 -18.99 -4.90 5.95
N TRP A 59 -19.04 -4.63 4.64
CA TRP A 59 -19.17 -3.28 4.10
C TRP A 59 -20.55 -3.05 3.47
N TYR A 60 -21.06 -4.00 2.67
CA TYR A 60 -22.28 -3.80 1.88
C TYR A 60 -23.54 -4.41 2.50
N ALA A 61 -23.44 -5.35 3.43
CA ALA A 61 -24.58 -6.14 3.90
C ALA A 61 -25.66 -5.31 4.63
N ASP A 62 -25.26 -4.20 5.26
CA ASP A 62 -26.16 -3.34 6.03
C ASP A 62 -26.82 -2.25 5.17
N TYR A 63 -26.51 -2.20 3.88
CA TYR A 63 -27.06 -1.21 2.94
C TYR A 63 -27.94 -1.89 1.89
N PRO A 64 -29.03 -1.23 1.43
CA PRO A 64 -29.84 -1.76 0.35
C PRO A 64 -29.04 -1.89 -0.96
N ARG A 65 -29.46 -2.82 -1.81
CA ARG A 65 -28.88 -3.00 -3.14
C ARG A 65 -29.68 -2.25 -4.18
N SER A 66 -28.98 -1.69 -5.16
CA SER A 66 -29.56 -0.93 -6.27
C SER A 66 -29.39 -1.67 -7.61
N LYS A 67 -29.96 -1.09 -8.67
CA LYS A 67 -29.53 -1.40 -10.05
C LYS A 67 -28.18 -0.75 -10.28
N PHE A 68 -27.36 -1.37 -11.14
CA PHE A 68 -26.05 -0.82 -11.50
C PHE A 68 -26.15 0.66 -11.86
N HIS A 69 -25.39 1.50 -11.14
CA HIS A 69 -25.32 2.92 -11.39
C HIS A 69 -23.91 3.45 -11.15
N THR A 70 -23.65 4.62 -11.71
CA THR A 70 -22.38 5.32 -11.57
C THR A 70 -22.55 6.54 -10.66
N LEU A 71 -21.52 6.87 -9.91
CA LEU A 71 -21.47 8.06 -9.06
C LEU A 71 -20.16 8.83 -9.31
N ASN A 72 -20.17 10.13 -9.02
CA ASN A 72 -18.98 10.98 -9.09
C ASN A 72 -18.67 11.53 -7.70
N ASP A 73 -17.69 10.93 -7.04
CA ASP A 73 -17.20 11.22 -5.69
C ASP A 73 -15.83 11.91 -5.70
N ASN A 74 -15.40 12.46 -6.85
CA ASN A 74 -14.07 13.06 -6.98
C ASN A 74 -13.79 14.19 -5.99
N ASN A 75 -14.82 14.80 -5.39
CA ASN A 75 -14.69 15.88 -4.41
C ASN A 75 -14.67 15.38 -2.96
N GLU A 76 -14.95 14.09 -2.73
CA GLU A 76 -15.00 13.52 -1.41
C GLU A 76 -13.61 13.32 -0.80
N TRP A 77 -13.57 13.33 0.54
CA TRP A 77 -12.40 12.98 1.35
C TRP A 77 -11.10 13.69 0.96
N LEU A 78 -11.21 14.88 0.35
CA LEU A 78 -10.06 15.61 -0.20
C LEU A 78 -9.21 14.71 -1.12
N GLN A 79 -9.85 13.84 -1.91
CA GLN A 79 -9.20 12.91 -2.85
C GLN A 79 -8.31 11.84 -2.18
N MET A 80 -8.34 11.70 -0.85
CA MET A 80 -7.56 10.68 -0.14
C MET A 80 -7.93 9.26 -0.58
N ASP A 81 -9.22 9.05 -0.82
CA ASP A 81 -9.76 7.82 -1.38
C ASP A 81 -9.09 7.47 -2.73
N LYS A 82 -9.02 8.44 -3.65
CA LYS A 82 -8.39 8.25 -4.98
C LYS A 82 -6.90 7.95 -4.85
N LEU A 83 -6.22 8.53 -3.87
CA LEU A 83 -4.82 8.19 -3.58
C LEU A 83 -4.68 6.79 -3.00
N GLY A 84 -5.64 6.35 -2.18
CA GLY A 84 -5.79 4.96 -1.73
C GLY A 84 -5.92 3.99 -2.89
N HIS A 85 -6.72 4.32 -3.91
CA HIS A 85 -6.85 3.55 -5.14
C HIS A 85 -5.55 3.47 -5.95
N VAL A 86 -4.88 4.60 -6.19
CA VAL A 86 -3.56 4.64 -6.85
C VAL A 86 -2.55 3.78 -6.08
N PHE A 87 -2.45 3.96 -4.76
CA PHE A 87 -1.52 3.26 -3.90
C PHE A 87 -1.77 1.75 -3.88
N THR A 88 -3.01 1.34 -3.66
CA THR A 88 -3.38 -0.07 -3.55
C THR A 88 -3.17 -0.79 -4.88
N SER A 89 -3.60 -0.16 -5.99
CA SER A 89 -3.37 -0.69 -7.33
C SER A 89 -1.88 -0.89 -7.62
N TYR A 90 -1.04 0.11 -7.30
CA TYR A 90 0.41 0.02 -7.46
C TYR A 90 1.02 -1.09 -6.58
N GLN A 91 0.67 -1.13 -5.28
CA GLN A 91 1.31 -2.06 -4.34
C GLN A 91 0.91 -3.51 -4.58
N LEU A 92 -0.37 -3.79 -4.82
CA LEU A 92 -0.81 -5.14 -5.19
C LEU A 92 -0.22 -5.56 -6.53
N GLY A 93 -0.12 -4.64 -7.50
CA GLY A 93 0.58 -4.91 -8.76
C GLY A 93 2.06 -5.24 -8.56
N ARG A 94 2.77 -4.47 -7.73
CA ARG A 94 4.18 -4.74 -7.38
C ARG A 94 4.33 -6.10 -6.72
N VAL A 95 3.50 -6.42 -5.73
CA VAL A 95 3.55 -7.70 -5.01
C VAL A 95 3.27 -8.85 -5.96
N GLY A 96 2.20 -8.76 -6.77
CA GLY A 96 1.84 -9.78 -7.78
C GLY A 96 2.98 -10.04 -8.76
N ALA A 97 3.60 -8.99 -9.30
CA ALA A 97 4.76 -9.12 -10.18
C ALA A 97 5.96 -9.78 -9.47
N ASN A 98 6.24 -9.40 -8.22
CA ASN A 98 7.33 -9.94 -7.41
C ASN A 98 7.14 -11.43 -7.10
N VAL A 99 5.93 -11.88 -6.73
CA VAL A 99 5.67 -13.29 -6.42
C VAL A 99 5.65 -14.17 -7.68
N LEU A 100 5.19 -13.64 -8.82
CA LEU A 100 5.33 -14.33 -10.10
C LEU A 100 6.80 -14.44 -10.51
N ASN A 101 7.60 -13.38 -10.32
CA ASN A 101 9.04 -13.43 -10.53
C ASN A 101 9.71 -14.48 -9.63
N TRP A 102 9.29 -14.58 -8.37
CA TRP A 102 9.77 -15.61 -7.45
C TRP A 102 9.52 -17.04 -7.96
N SER A 103 8.44 -17.25 -8.72
CA SER A 103 8.12 -18.53 -9.38
C SER A 103 8.82 -18.74 -10.73
N GLY A 104 9.62 -17.79 -11.22
CA GLY A 104 10.34 -17.88 -12.49
C GLY A 104 9.46 -17.62 -13.73
N VAL A 105 8.30 -16.98 -13.55
CA VAL A 105 7.46 -16.51 -14.66
C VAL A 105 8.22 -15.42 -15.42
N ARG A 106 8.07 -15.36 -16.76
CA ARG A 106 8.80 -14.39 -17.59
C ARG A 106 8.31 -12.97 -17.35
N LYS A 107 9.20 -11.98 -17.52
CA LYS A 107 8.90 -10.56 -17.25
C LYS A 107 7.61 -10.04 -17.91
N LYS A 108 7.37 -10.38 -19.18
CA LYS A 108 6.14 -9.98 -19.90
C LYS A 108 4.88 -10.47 -19.17
N ASP A 109 4.88 -11.71 -18.71
CA ASP A 109 3.74 -12.33 -18.04
C ASP A 109 3.61 -11.78 -16.60
N GLN A 110 4.71 -11.40 -15.94
CA GLN A 110 4.67 -10.67 -14.66
C GLN A 110 3.97 -9.31 -14.81
N LEU A 111 4.28 -8.56 -15.87
CA LEU A 111 3.67 -7.23 -16.13
C LEU A 111 2.19 -7.33 -16.52
N ILE A 112 1.77 -8.41 -17.19
CA ILE A 112 0.38 -8.58 -17.63
C ILE A 112 -0.50 -9.16 -16.53
N TYR A 113 -0.01 -10.15 -15.78
CA TYR A 113 -0.84 -10.87 -14.80
C TYR A 113 -0.57 -10.44 -13.37
N GLY A 114 0.68 -10.16 -13.03
CA GLY A 114 1.06 -9.74 -11.68
C GLY A 114 0.77 -8.27 -11.45
N SER A 115 1.26 -7.39 -12.34
CA SER A 115 1.13 -5.95 -12.16
C SER A 115 -0.29 -5.42 -12.27
N THR A 116 -1.20 -6.15 -12.91
CA THR A 116 -2.62 -5.76 -13.00
C THR A 116 -3.46 -6.34 -11.88
N LEU A 117 -2.89 -7.11 -10.94
CA LEU A 117 -3.64 -7.73 -9.84
C LEU A 117 -4.45 -6.69 -9.05
N GLY A 118 -3.81 -5.58 -8.69
CA GLY A 118 -4.46 -4.47 -7.97
C GLY A 118 -5.57 -3.80 -8.76
N PHE A 119 -5.34 -3.51 -10.05
CA PHE A 119 -6.35 -2.95 -10.93
C PHE A 119 -7.58 -3.86 -11.05
N THR A 120 -7.38 -5.15 -11.31
CA THR A 120 -8.46 -6.12 -11.45
C THR A 120 -9.26 -6.27 -10.16
N PHE A 121 -8.57 -6.35 -9.02
CA PHE A 121 -9.20 -6.46 -7.71
C PHE A 121 -10.07 -5.23 -7.40
N LEU A 122 -9.52 -4.02 -7.56
CA LEU A 122 -10.25 -2.78 -7.28
C LEU A 122 -11.38 -2.56 -8.30
N THR A 123 -11.22 -2.98 -9.56
CA THR A 123 -12.34 -2.97 -10.53
C THR A 123 -13.50 -3.84 -10.06
N ALA A 124 -13.22 -4.98 -9.42
CA ALA A 124 -14.28 -5.82 -8.86
C ALA A 124 -14.99 -5.11 -7.68
N VAL A 125 -14.25 -4.35 -6.86
CA VAL A 125 -14.82 -3.51 -5.80
C VAL A 125 -15.72 -2.42 -6.40
N GLU A 126 -15.26 -1.67 -7.41
CA GLU A 126 -16.08 -0.66 -8.09
C GLU A 126 -17.38 -1.23 -8.68
N VAL A 127 -17.32 -2.45 -9.20
CA VAL A 127 -18.52 -3.15 -9.70
C VAL A 127 -19.47 -3.46 -8.54
N MET A 128 -18.96 -3.86 -7.38
CA MET A 128 -19.79 -4.05 -6.17
C MET A 128 -20.41 -2.73 -5.70
N ASP A 129 -19.64 -1.64 -5.71
CA ASP A 129 -20.14 -0.29 -5.40
C ASP A 129 -21.27 0.12 -6.34
N GLY A 130 -21.14 -0.17 -7.63
CA GLY A 130 -22.19 0.09 -8.62
C GLY A 130 -23.55 -0.53 -8.30
N PHE A 131 -23.61 -1.60 -7.50
CA PHE A 131 -24.85 -2.25 -7.06
C PHE A 131 -25.26 -1.90 -5.62
N SER A 132 -24.58 -0.98 -4.93
CA SER A 132 -25.02 -0.43 -3.64
C SER A 132 -26.06 0.67 -3.84
N GLU A 133 -26.94 0.97 -2.89
CA GLU A 133 -27.71 2.24 -2.88
C GLU A 133 -26.92 3.41 -2.27
N GLU A 134 -25.97 3.11 -1.38
CA GLU A 134 -25.14 4.11 -0.67
C GLU A 134 -23.95 4.57 -1.50
N TRP A 135 -23.37 3.64 -2.29
CA TRP A 135 -22.20 3.88 -3.15
C TRP A 135 -22.59 3.66 -4.62
N GLY A 136 -21.69 3.98 -5.53
CA GLY A 136 -21.85 3.75 -6.96
C GLY A 136 -20.51 3.56 -7.65
N PHE A 137 -20.51 3.00 -8.86
CA PHE A 137 -19.29 2.79 -9.63
C PHE A 137 -18.64 4.13 -9.96
N SER A 138 -17.40 4.36 -9.51
CA SER A 138 -16.70 5.63 -9.73
C SER A 138 -15.72 5.53 -10.90
N TRP A 139 -15.92 6.37 -11.91
CA TRP A 139 -14.91 6.57 -12.95
C TRP A 139 -13.64 7.24 -12.43
N GLY A 140 -13.77 8.01 -11.33
CA GLY A 140 -12.62 8.59 -10.63
C GLY A 140 -11.71 7.50 -10.08
N ASP A 141 -12.28 6.50 -9.41
CA ASP A 141 -11.54 5.35 -8.90
C ASP A 141 -10.97 4.49 -10.00
N MET A 142 -11.71 4.25 -11.07
CA MET A 142 -11.17 3.52 -12.21
C MET A 142 -9.94 4.18 -12.83
N ILE A 143 -9.92 5.52 -12.92
CA ILE A 143 -8.75 6.27 -13.38
C ILE A 143 -7.60 6.18 -12.35
N ALA A 144 -7.91 6.29 -11.05
CA ALA A 144 -6.93 6.13 -9.99
C ALA A 144 -6.29 4.73 -9.98
N ASN A 145 -7.11 3.68 -10.12
CA ASN A 145 -6.70 2.29 -10.27
C ASN A 145 -5.77 2.13 -11.47
N ALA A 146 -6.17 2.65 -12.64
CA ALA A 146 -5.35 2.58 -13.85
C ALA A 146 -4.03 3.36 -13.69
N THR A 147 -4.06 4.50 -13.00
CA THR A 147 -2.88 5.32 -12.72
C THR A 147 -1.87 4.57 -11.85
N GLY A 148 -2.31 3.92 -10.76
CA GLY A 148 -1.43 3.13 -9.89
C GLY A 148 -0.73 1.99 -10.62
N THR A 149 -1.49 1.19 -11.38
CA THR A 149 -0.93 0.11 -12.21
C THR A 149 -0.02 0.67 -13.32
N GLY A 150 -0.44 1.76 -13.96
CA GLY A 150 0.33 2.44 -15.00
C GLY A 150 1.66 2.99 -14.49
N LEU A 151 1.71 3.52 -13.27
CA LEU A 151 2.96 3.96 -12.63
C LEU A 151 3.94 2.81 -12.41
N TYR A 152 3.45 1.64 -12.00
CA TYR A 152 4.32 0.47 -11.84
C TYR A 152 4.83 -0.04 -13.19
N VAL A 153 3.91 -0.36 -14.10
CA VAL A 153 4.22 -0.95 -15.41
C VAL A 153 5.04 0.02 -16.27
N GLY A 154 4.70 1.31 -16.27
CA GLY A 154 5.40 2.33 -17.03
C GLY A 154 6.87 2.45 -16.63
N GLN A 155 7.18 2.39 -15.33
CA GLN A 155 8.56 2.38 -14.86
C GLN A 155 9.33 1.13 -15.29
N GLU A 156 8.70 -0.05 -15.24
CA GLU A 156 9.32 -1.29 -15.73
C GLU A 156 9.61 -1.22 -17.23
N LEU A 157 8.70 -0.67 -18.03
CA LEU A 157 8.90 -0.54 -19.47
C LEU A 157 9.96 0.50 -19.82
N LEU A 158 9.94 1.67 -19.17
CA LEU A 158 10.82 2.79 -19.48
C LEU A 158 12.23 2.65 -18.90
N TRP A 159 12.35 2.14 -17.68
CA TRP A 159 13.61 2.13 -16.94
C TRP A 159 14.11 0.73 -16.56
N GLN A 160 13.29 -0.31 -16.71
CA GLN A 160 13.62 -1.68 -16.26
C GLN A 160 13.97 -1.74 -14.76
N GLU A 161 13.50 -0.75 -13.99
CA GLU A 161 13.64 -0.64 -12.53
C GLU A 161 12.57 0.31 -11.99
N GLN A 162 12.13 0.11 -10.75
CA GLN A 162 11.34 1.10 -10.03
C GLN A 162 12.25 2.21 -9.48
N ARG A 163 12.03 3.45 -9.94
CA ARG A 163 12.76 4.64 -9.48
C ARG A 163 11.95 5.50 -8.51
N ILE A 164 10.63 5.42 -8.61
CA ILE A 164 9.66 6.12 -7.76
C ILE A 164 8.78 5.03 -7.14
N VAL A 165 8.76 4.98 -5.82
CA VAL A 165 7.98 4.00 -5.06
C VAL A 165 6.86 4.72 -4.31
N LEU A 166 5.62 4.24 -4.47
CA LEU A 166 4.51 4.70 -3.65
C LEU A 166 4.61 4.12 -2.24
N LYS A 167 4.56 4.96 -1.22
CA LYS A 167 4.61 4.56 0.17
C LYS A 167 3.47 5.17 0.98
N TYR A 168 3.27 4.64 2.17
CA TYR A 168 2.22 5.01 3.08
C TYR A 168 2.78 5.30 4.48
N SER A 169 2.24 6.29 5.16
CA SER A 169 2.42 6.50 6.61
C SER A 169 1.09 6.76 7.28
N PHE A 170 1.04 6.46 8.58
CA PHE A 170 -0.14 6.65 9.40
C PHE A 170 0.22 7.14 10.79
N HIS A 171 -0.66 7.96 11.36
CA HIS A 171 -0.69 8.30 12.78
C HIS A 171 -2.15 8.41 13.23
N GLN A 172 -2.46 8.03 14.47
CA GLN A 172 -3.81 8.16 15.00
C GLN A 172 -4.18 9.63 15.17
N THR A 173 -5.44 9.96 14.90
CA THR A 173 -5.94 11.33 15.03
C THR A 173 -7.06 11.43 16.06
N LYS A 174 -7.38 12.66 16.44
CA LYS A 174 -8.54 12.94 17.30
C LYS A 174 -9.89 12.77 16.60
N TYR A 175 -9.92 12.57 15.28
CA TYR A 175 -11.16 12.51 14.51
C TYR A 175 -11.82 11.13 14.60
N ALA A 176 -11.02 10.06 14.64
CA ALA A 176 -11.51 8.70 14.84
C ALA A 176 -12.47 8.58 16.04
N ALA A 177 -12.08 9.10 17.20
CA ALA A 177 -12.91 9.10 18.40
C ALA A 177 -14.22 9.91 18.28
N GLN A 178 -14.34 10.83 17.31
CA GLN A 178 -15.54 11.63 17.08
C GLN A 178 -16.55 10.91 16.16
N ARG A 179 -16.08 10.03 15.26
CA ARG A 179 -16.93 9.26 14.34
C ARG A 179 -16.33 7.87 14.08
N PRO A 180 -16.26 7.00 15.11
CA PRO A 180 -15.56 5.72 15.04
C PRO A 180 -16.20 4.74 14.04
N ASP A 181 -17.48 4.88 13.75
CA ASP A 181 -18.20 4.11 12.74
C ASP A 181 -17.64 4.31 11.32
N LYS A 182 -17.23 5.54 10.97
CA LYS A 182 -16.67 5.87 9.65
C LYS A 182 -15.15 5.94 9.64
N LEU A 183 -14.54 6.43 10.70
CA LEU A 183 -13.09 6.67 10.78
C LEU A 183 -12.34 5.54 11.50
N GLY A 184 -13.06 4.56 12.07
CA GLY A 184 -12.51 3.38 12.72
C GLY A 184 -12.51 3.45 14.23
N ASP A 185 -12.75 2.29 14.86
CA ASP A 185 -12.64 2.09 16.31
C ASP A 185 -11.35 1.32 16.65
N GLY A 186 -10.33 2.05 17.06
CA GLY A 186 -9.03 1.50 17.44
C GLY A 186 -8.04 1.35 16.28
N PHE A 187 -6.79 1.08 16.64
CA PHE A 187 -5.63 1.23 15.75
C PHE A 187 -5.77 0.57 14.36
N PHE A 188 -6.27 -0.67 14.30
CA PHE A 188 -6.36 -1.40 13.03
C PHE A 188 -7.42 -0.82 12.07
N GLU A 189 -8.56 -0.38 12.61
CA GLU A 189 -9.59 0.23 11.78
C GLU A 189 -9.18 1.64 11.36
N GLU A 190 -8.63 2.42 12.28
CA GLU A 190 -8.16 3.78 12.01
C GLU A 190 -7.06 3.81 10.94
N PHE A 191 -6.13 2.85 10.98
CA PHE A 191 -5.10 2.67 9.96
C PHE A 191 -5.69 2.53 8.54
N LEU A 192 -6.86 1.89 8.41
CA LEU A 192 -7.49 1.69 7.11
C LEU A 192 -8.47 2.83 6.75
N LYS A 193 -9.23 3.33 7.72
CA LYS A 193 -10.40 4.20 7.51
C LYS A 193 -10.12 5.69 7.77
N ASP A 194 -9.24 6.02 8.72
CA ASP A 194 -9.06 7.43 9.14
C ASP A 194 -8.13 8.17 8.16
N TYR A 195 -8.70 8.69 7.08
CA TYR A 195 -7.97 9.48 6.09
C TYR A 195 -7.25 10.71 6.66
N ASN A 196 -7.62 11.20 7.86
CA ASN A 196 -6.91 12.30 8.50
C ASN A 196 -5.50 11.92 8.96
N GLY A 197 -5.29 10.64 9.28
CA GLY A 197 -4.02 10.12 9.75
C GLY A 197 -3.10 9.65 8.63
N GLN A 198 -3.63 9.50 7.42
CA GLN A 198 -2.97 8.87 6.29
C GLN A 198 -2.16 9.87 5.47
N THR A 199 -1.00 9.44 5.00
CA THR A 199 -0.23 10.18 3.99
C THR A 199 0.30 9.22 2.94
N TYR A 200 0.04 9.54 1.67
CA TYR A 200 0.55 8.80 0.53
C TYR A 200 1.74 9.53 -0.06
N TRP A 201 2.82 8.79 -0.31
CA TRP A 201 4.12 9.34 -0.67
C TRP A 201 4.61 8.81 -2.00
N LEU A 202 5.06 9.71 -2.87
CA LEU A 202 5.93 9.37 -4.01
C LEU A 202 7.38 9.52 -3.56
N SER A 203 8.05 8.40 -3.33
CA SER A 203 9.43 8.33 -2.84
C SER A 203 10.38 8.05 -4.01
N ALA A 204 11.11 9.07 -4.46
CA ALA A 204 12.00 9.02 -5.62
C ALA A 204 13.45 8.74 -5.20
N ASN A 205 14.05 7.69 -5.80
CA ASN A 205 15.43 7.32 -5.52
C ASN A 205 16.42 8.21 -6.24
N VAL A 206 17.17 9.01 -5.48
CA VAL A 206 18.08 10.03 -6.03
C VAL A 206 19.15 9.38 -6.91
N HIS A 207 19.75 8.28 -6.45
CA HIS A 207 20.81 7.60 -7.19
C HIS A 207 20.31 6.97 -8.51
N SER A 208 19.07 6.46 -8.59
CA SER A 208 18.54 5.91 -9.85
C SER A 208 18.34 6.97 -10.94
N PHE A 209 18.10 8.23 -10.57
CA PHE A 209 18.04 9.35 -11.53
C PHE A 209 19.43 9.92 -11.86
N PHE A 210 20.35 9.89 -10.90
CA PHE A 210 21.71 10.40 -11.04
C PHE A 210 22.73 9.29 -10.79
N LYS A 211 22.85 8.35 -11.73
CA LYS A 211 23.64 7.11 -11.55
C LYS A 211 25.15 7.36 -11.30
N ASP A 212 25.67 8.47 -11.81
CA ASP A 212 27.08 8.87 -11.64
C ASP A 212 27.35 9.69 -10.37
N SER A 213 26.31 9.92 -9.55
CA SER A 213 26.44 10.66 -8.29
C SER A 213 26.94 9.79 -7.14
N ASN A 214 27.50 10.44 -6.11
CA ASN A 214 27.91 9.80 -4.86
C ASN A 214 26.75 9.64 -3.84
N PHE A 215 25.50 9.85 -4.24
CA PHE A 215 24.37 9.69 -3.33
C PHE A 215 24.22 8.22 -2.89
N PRO A 216 23.92 7.95 -1.62
CA PRO A 216 23.65 6.59 -1.15
C PRO A 216 22.51 5.95 -1.95
N LYS A 217 22.67 4.68 -2.34
CA LYS A 217 21.67 3.97 -3.15
C LYS A 217 20.31 3.82 -2.48
N TRP A 218 20.25 3.93 -1.15
CA TRP A 218 19.01 3.85 -0.37
C TRP A 218 18.34 5.21 -0.14
N LEU A 219 19.00 6.33 -0.46
CA LEU A 219 18.47 7.66 -0.17
C LEU A 219 17.41 8.07 -1.20
N ASN A 220 16.24 8.44 -0.70
CA ASN A 220 15.13 8.96 -1.48
C ASN A 220 14.75 10.38 -1.04
N VAL A 221 14.16 11.12 -1.98
CA VAL A 221 13.38 12.34 -1.71
C VAL A 221 11.92 11.99 -1.92
N ALA A 222 11.06 12.36 -0.97
CA ALA A 222 9.66 12.01 -0.97
C ALA A 222 8.77 13.25 -0.99
N ILE A 223 7.76 13.24 -1.86
CA ILE A 223 6.64 14.18 -1.82
C ILE A 223 5.40 13.44 -1.33
N GLY A 224 4.67 14.04 -0.39
CA GLY A 224 3.52 13.43 0.25
C GLY A 224 2.24 14.22 0.06
N TYR A 225 1.11 13.55 0.13
CA TYR A 225 -0.21 14.15 0.20
C TYR A 225 -1.01 13.53 1.35
N GLY A 226 -1.65 14.38 2.14
CA GLY A 226 -2.56 14.00 3.21
C GLY A 226 -3.75 14.96 3.29
N GLY A 227 -4.74 14.60 4.11
CA GLY A 227 -5.86 15.46 4.47
C GLY A 227 -5.97 15.57 5.97
N ASP A 228 -6.53 16.68 6.47
CA ASP A 228 -6.83 16.90 7.88
C ASP A 228 -8.20 17.56 8.02
N GLY A 229 -8.83 17.40 9.18
CA GLY A 229 -10.07 18.08 9.55
C GLY A 229 -11.34 17.52 8.92
N MET A 230 -11.35 16.24 8.54
CA MET A 230 -12.49 15.55 7.92
C MET A 230 -13.20 14.63 8.92
N LEU A 231 -14.52 14.78 9.01
CA LEU A 231 -15.43 13.87 9.72
C LEU A 231 -16.37 13.14 8.75
N SER A 232 -16.38 13.52 7.48
CA SER A 232 -17.25 12.97 6.43
C SER A 232 -16.63 13.15 5.03
N GLY A 233 -17.26 12.56 4.00
CA GLY A 233 -16.84 12.69 2.61
C GLY A 233 -16.83 14.13 2.13
N GLU A 234 -17.88 14.89 2.42
CA GLU A 234 -18.01 16.31 2.07
C GLU A 234 -18.33 17.18 3.29
N ASN A 235 -18.54 18.49 3.11
CA ASN A 235 -19.08 19.34 4.17
C ASN A 235 -20.58 19.03 4.36
N GLU A 236 -20.89 18.05 5.20
CA GLU A 236 -22.26 17.66 5.53
C GLU A 236 -22.62 18.01 6.98
N SER A 237 -23.92 18.12 7.26
CA SER A 237 -24.42 18.19 8.63
C SER A 237 -24.32 16.80 9.28
N VAL A 238 -23.44 16.66 10.26
CA VAL A 238 -23.33 15.43 11.07
C VAL A 238 -24.21 15.60 12.32
N ASN A 239 -25.12 14.65 12.58
CA ASN A 239 -26.02 14.65 13.75
C ASN A 239 -26.93 15.91 13.88
N ASN A 240 -27.56 16.37 12.80
CA ASN A 240 -28.42 17.56 12.77
C ASN A 240 -27.76 18.85 13.29
N SER A 241 -26.43 18.86 13.41
CA SER A 241 -25.62 20.02 13.74
C SER A 241 -24.69 20.29 12.58
N MET A 242 -24.57 21.57 12.18
CA MET A 242 -23.56 21.98 11.21
C MET A 242 -22.19 21.83 11.87
N ILE A 243 -21.58 20.64 11.79
CA ILE A 243 -20.21 20.45 12.25
C ILE A 243 -19.31 21.15 11.23
N SER A 244 -18.82 22.33 11.61
CA SER A 244 -17.85 23.06 10.82
C SER A 244 -16.54 22.26 10.76
N GLN A 245 -16.35 21.52 9.68
CA GLN A 245 -15.11 20.78 9.42
C GLN A 245 -14.06 21.74 8.86
N ASN A 246 -12.90 21.81 9.53
CA ASN A 246 -11.76 22.59 9.04
C ASN A 246 -10.93 21.73 8.07
N ARG A 247 -11.54 21.33 6.95
CA ARG A 247 -10.91 20.47 5.95
C ARG A 247 -9.70 21.18 5.32
N ILE A 248 -8.54 20.52 5.33
CA ILE A 248 -7.27 21.07 4.86
C ILE A 248 -6.55 20.00 4.04
N ARG A 249 -6.05 20.38 2.85
CA ARG A 249 -5.10 19.54 2.11
C ARG A 249 -3.69 19.82 2.61
N GLN A 250 -2.91 18.76 2.75
CA GLN A 250 -1.54 18.81 3.21
C GLN A 250 -0.62 18.23 2.15
N PHE A 251 0.39 18.99 1.77
CA PHE A 251 1.46 18.56 0.88
C PHE A 251 2.76 18.50 1.67
N TYR A 252 3.54 17.47 1.46
CA TYR A 252 4.75 17.23 2.24
C TYR A 252 5.98 17.13 1.34
N LEU A 253 7.12 17.62 1.83
CA LEU A 253 8.45 17.33 1.30
C LEU A 253 9.31 16.74 2.42
N SER A 254 9.89 15.56 2.18
CA SER A 254 10.69 14.84 3.18
C SER A 254 11.81 14.04 2.50
N LEU A 255 12.73 13.52 3.33
CA LEU A 255 13.67 12.47 2.92
C LEU A 255 13.07 11.11 3.22
N ASP A 256 13.56 10.06 2.56
CA ASP A 256 13.12 8.70 2.82
C ASP A 256 14.23 7.68 2.58
N VAL A 257 14.02 6.45 3.06
CA VAL A 257 14.93 5.33 2.86
C VAL A 257 14.22 4.27 2.02
N ASP A 258 14.80 3.91 0.88
CA ASP A 258 14.43 2.72 0.12
C ASP A 258 15.05 1.47 0.78
N LEU A 259 14.27 0.81 1.64
CA LEU A 259 14.69 -0.38 2.38
C LEU A 259 15.12 -1.50 1.43
N SER A 260 14.46 -1.62 0.26
CA SER A 260 14.74 -2.66 -0.73
C SER A 260 16.17 -2.56 -1.32
N ARG A 261 16.81 -1.38 -1.19
CA ARG A 261 18.16 -1.10 -1.68
C ARG A 261 19.24 -1.25 -0.62
N ILE A 262 18.88 -1.61 0.61
CA ILE A 262 19.84 -1.93 1.67
C ILE A 262 20.54 -3.26 1.34
N LYS A 263 21.87 -3.24 1.28
CA LYS A 263 22.68 -4.42 0.96
C LYS A 263 22.72 -5.38 2.16
N THR A 264 22.32 -6.62 1.94
CA THR A 264 22.40 -7.70 2.93
C THR A 264 22.63 -9.05 2.23
N ASN A 265 23.31 -9.97 2.92
CA ASN A 265 23.55 -11.34 2.44
C ASN A 265 22.39 -12.29 2.77
N SER A 266 21.49 -11.92 3.68
CA SER A 266 20.32 -12.73 4.03
C SER A 266 19.15 -12.39 3.13
N ARG A 267 18.58 -13.40 2.47
CA ARG A 267 17.37 -13.23 1.64
C ARG A 267 16.16 -13.03 2.51
N PHE A 268 16.13 -13.60 3.72
CA PHE A 268 15.09 -13.28 4.70
C PHE A 268 15.05 -11.78 4.99
N LEU A 269 16.19 -11.18 5.37
CA LEU A 269 16.24 -9.74 5.62
C LEU A 269 15.89 -8.92 4.37
N ARG A 270 16.32 -9.36 3.19
CA ARG A 270 15.94 -8.71 1.93
C ARG A 270 14.43 -8.75 1.68
N THR A 271 13.76 -9.87 1.96
CA THR A 271 12.30 -10.00 1.87
C THR A 271 11.62 -9.09 2.89
N ILE A 272 12.09 -9.06 4.13
CA ILE A 272 11.57 -8.15 5.17
C ILE A 272 11.70 -6.70 4.69
N PHE A 273 12.87 -6.30 4.20
CA PHE A 273 13.06 -4.95 3.66
C PHE A 273 12.13 -4.64 2.48
N ASP A 274 11.92 -5.56 1.53
CA ASP A 274 11.01 -5.35 0.40
C ASP A 274 9.53 -5.24 0.83
N VAL A 275 9.12 -6.05 1.81
CA VAL A 275 7.75 -6.02 2.37
C VAL A 275 7.52 -4.70 3.11
N PHE A 276 8.41 -4.32 4.02
CA PHE A 276 8.26 -3.11 4.82
C PHE A 276 8.58 -1.81 4.06
N ASN A 277 9.18 -1.88 2.86
CA ASN A 277 9.45 -0.70 2.04
C ASN A 277 8.16 0.04 1.62
N VAL A 278 6.99 -0.60 1.73
CA VAL A 278 5.69 0.05 1.54
C VAL A 278 5.43 1.16 2.56
N ILE A 279 6.01 1.06 3.75
CA ILE A 279 5.88 2.05 4.81
C ILE A 279 6.98 3.10 4.65
N LYS A 280 6.58 4.37 4.71
CA LYS A 280 7.49 5.51 4.74
C LYS A 280 8.36 5.43 6.00
N VAL A 281 9.65 5.70 5.91
CA VAL A 281 10.54 5.77 7.10
C VAL A 281 10.42 7.16 7.74
N PRO A 282 10.38 7.30 9.08
CA PRO A 282 10.12 8.60 9.69
C PRO A 282 11.33 9.51 9.50
N PHE A 283 11.08 10.70 8.98
CA PHE A 283 12.08 11.73 8.70
C PHE A 283 11.48 13.11 8.96
N PRO A 284 12.32 14.16 9.11
CA PRO A 284 11.84 15.53 9.09
C PRO A 284 11.02 15.80 7.83
N ALA A 285 9.94 16.57 7.95
CA ALA A 285 9.07 16.93 6.84
C ALA A 285 8.69 18.40 6.87
N LEU A 286 8.61 19.00 5.69
CA LEU A 286 8.02 20.31 5.47
C LEU A 286 6.58 20.11 4.99
N GLU A 287 5.61 20.57 5.76
CA GLU A 287 4.19 20.57 5.41
C GLU A 287 3.80 21.92 4.83
N PHE A 288 3.13 21.89 3.69
CA PHE A 288 2.45 23.01 3.06
C PHE A 288 0.95 22.72 3.08
N THR A 289 0.14 23.72 3.42
CA THR A 289 -1.32 23.57 3.39
C THR A 289 -1.96 24.46 2.32
N ASP A 290 -3.12 24.04 1.82
CA ASP A 290 -3.94 24.84 0.91
C ASP A 290 -4.51 26.12 1.56
N LYS A 291 -4.30 26.29 2.87
CA LYS A 291 -4.61 27.51 3.63
C LYS A 291 -3.37 28.37 3.92
N ASN A 292 -2.33 28.26 3.07
CA ASN A 292 -1.07 29.03 3.13
C ASN A 292 -0.27 28.88 4.44
N GLY A 293 -0.39 27.75 5.13
CA GLY A 293 0.45 27.42 6.28
C GLY A 293 1.71 26.66 5.85
N ILE A 294 2.85 26.99 6.48
CA ILE A 294 4.07 26.18 6.42
C ILE A 294 4.36 25.68 7.82
N LYS A 295 4.55 24.36 7.97
CA LYS A 295 4.96 23.75 9.24
C LYS A 295 6.18 22.87 9.04
N LEU A 296 7.09 22.91 9.99
CA LEU A 296 8.27 22.06 10.02
C LEU A 296 8.09 20.98 11.08
N HIS A 297 8.15 19.72 10.66
CA HIS A 297 8.11 18.55 11.54
C HIS A 297 9.53 18.05 11.74
N GLY A 298 9.98 17.95 12.98
CA GLY A 298 11.29 17.38 13.29
C GLY A 298 11.39 15.90 12.94
N ILE A 299 10.32 15.15 13.22
CA ILE A 299 10.06 13.79 12.75
C ILE A 299 8.58 13.76 12.39
N TYR A 300 8.25 13.26 11.20
CA TYR A 300 6.86 13.11 10.76
C TYR A 300 6.45 11.64 10.71
N PHE A 301 5.24 11.41 11.23
CA PHE A 301 4.65 10.16 11.70
C PHE A 301 5.21 9.63 13.02
#